data_AF-A0A945ZUQ1-F1
#
_entry.id   AF-A0A945ZUQ1-F1
#
_cell.length_a   1.000
_cell.length_b   1.000
_cell.length_c   1.000
_cell.angle_alpha   90.00
_cell.angle_beta   90.00
_cell.angle_gamma   90.00
#
_symmetry.space_group_name_H-M   'P 1'
#
loop_
_entity.id
_entity.type
_entity.pdbx_description
1 polymer ?
#
loop_
_entity_poly.entity_id
_entity_poly.type
_entity_poly.pdbx_seq_one_letter_code
_entity_poly.pdbx_strand_id
1 'polypeptide(L)'
;MKNILLTGASGFVGTNILSSQLLNNYEILCPSSKELNLLNRNSISQYFTKESPDLVIHAAGKVGGILKNSNSNYNFLLDNSLMAI
;
A
#
# COMPACT_ATOMS: atom_id res chain seq x y z
N MET A 1 -6.15 20.86 1.74
CA MET A 1 -5.97 20.07 0.51
C MET A 1 -6.29 18.63 0.90
N LYS A 2 -7.00 17.85 0.08
CA LYS A 2 -7.32 16.47 0.47
C LYS A 2 -6.07 15.59 0.39
N ASN A 3 -5.91 14.65 1.32
CA ASN A 3 -4.78 13.74 1.34
C ASN A 3 -5.16 12.33 0.84
N ILE A 4 -4.24 11.68 0.13
CA ILE A 4 -4.41 10.33 -0.42
C ILE A 4 -3.30 9.45 0.14
N LEU A 5 -3.66 8.38 0.84
CA LEU A 5 -2.73 7.33 1.21
C LEU A 5 -2.55 6.37 0.03
N LEU A 6 -1.35 6.34 -0.54
CA LEU A 6 -0.94 5.35 -1.55
C LEU A 6 -0.01 4.31 -0.92
N THR A 7 -0.54 3.10 -0.71
CA THR A 7 0.31 1.97 -0.28
C THR A 7 0.89 1.25 -1.49
N GLY A 8 2.11 0.71 -1.37
CA GLY A 8 2.79 0.08 -2.50
C GLY A 8 3.29 1.08 -3.56
N ALA A 9 3.51 2.34 -3.16
CA ALA A 9 3.92 3.44 -4.02
C ALA A 9 5.20 3.17 -4.85
N SER A 10 6.13 2.37 -4.33
CA SER A 10 7.37 1.98 -5.02
C SER A 10 7.22 0.79 -5.97
N GLY A 11 6.06 0.12 -5.98
CA GLY A 11 5.76 -0.98 -6.89
C GLY A 11 5.33 -0.50 -8.28
N PHE A 12 5.24 -1.42 -9.24
CA PHE A 12 4.90 -1.12 -10.63
C PHE A 12 3.61 -0.30 -10.78
N VAL A 13 2.55 -0.67 -10.06
CA VAL A 13 1.27 0.07 -10.09
C VAL A 13 1.42 1.43 -9.41
N GLY A 14 2.06 1.47 -8.24
CA GLY A 14 2.25 2.70 -7.47
C GLY A 14 3.03 3.79 -8.20
N THR A 15 4.13 3.44 -8.87
CA THR A 15 4.95 4.42 -9.62
C THR A 15 4.21 5.01 -10.83
N ASN A 16 3.38 4.22 -11.50
CA ASN A 16 2.54 4.69 -12.60
C ASN A 16 1.41 5.59 -12.09
N ILE A 17 0.82 5.28 -10.94
CA ILE A 17 -0.17 6.14 -10.29
C ILE A 17 0.45 7.50 -9.93
N LEU A 18 1.64 7.51 -9.32
CA LEU A 18 2.36 8.74 -8.98
C LEU A 18 2.73 9.60 -10.19
N SER A 19 2.85 8.99 -11.37
CA SER A 19 3.14 9.71 -12.63
C SER A 19 1.89 10.39 -13.23
N SER A 20 0.70 10.17 -12.65
CA SER A 20 -0.56 10.72 -13.14
C SER A 20 -0.78 12.17 -12.72
N GLN A 21 -1.15 13.03 -13.68
CA GLN A 21 -1.52 14.42 -13.43
C GLN A 21 -2.77 14.58 -12.55
N LEU A 22 -3.58 13.51 -12.40
CA LEU A 22 -4.77 13.50 -11.56
C LEU A 22 -4.45 13.73 -10.07
N LEU A 23 -3.21 13.49 -9.65
CA LEU A 23 -2.76 13.63 -8.27
C LEU A 23 -2.27 15.04 -7.92
N ASN A 24 -2.11 15.94 -8.90
CA ASN A 24 -1.48 17.26 -8.69
C ASN A 24 -2.21 18.16 -7.66
N ASN A 25 -3.49 17.89 -7.37
CA ASN A 25 -4.31 18.66 -6.44
C ASN A 25 -4.46 18.00 -5.05
N TYR A 26 -3.71 16.93 -4.80
CA TYR A 26 -3.78 16.13 -3.58
C TYR A 26 -2.42 16.04 -2.92
N GLU A 27 -2.43 15.96 -1.59
CA GLU A 27 -1.25 15.60 -0.83
C GLU A 27 -1.13 14.07 -0.80
N ILE A 28 -0.05 13.51 -1.35
CA ILE A 28 0.09 12.06 -1.47
C ILE A 28 1.00 11.52 -0.37
N LEU A 29 0.43 10.69 0.50
CA LEU A 29 1.14 9.98 1.55
C LEU A 29 1.64 8.64 0.99
N CYS A 30 2.96 8.46 0.92
CA CYS A 30 3.61 7.26 0.36
C CYS A 30 4.54 6.59 1.40
N PRO A 31 4.02 6.05 2.51
CA PRO A 31 4.86 5.46 3.53
C PRO A 31 5.57 4.21 3.00
N SER A 32 6.82 4.03 3.41
CA SER A 32 7.53 2.77 3.28
C SER A 32 6.93 1.71 4.21
N SER A 33 7.24 0.43 3.97
CA SER A 33 6.80 -0.67 4.84
C SER A 33 7.36 -0.60 6.27
N LYS A 34 8.40 0.22 6.50
CA LYS A 34 8.94 0.52 7.84
C LYS A 34 8.11 1.56 8.58
N GLU A 35 7.50 2.49 7.86
CA GLU A 35 6.65 3.56 8.42
C GLU A 35 5.20 3.09 8.60
N LEU A 36 4.71 2.25 7.69
CA LEU A 36 3.40 1.62 7.77
C LEU A 36 3.51 0.13 7.46
N ASN A 37 3.45 -0.70 8.52
CA ASN A 37 3.41 -2.14 8.37
C ASN A 37 1.96 -2.62 8.25
N LEU A 38 1.56 -2.96 7.02
CA LEU A 38 0.20 -3.42 6.69
C LEU A 38 -0.16 -4.80 7.26
N LEU A 39 0.81 -5.55 7.79
CA LEU A 39 0.55 -6.80 8.51
C LEU A 39 0.30 -6.57 10.01
N ASN A 40 0.43 -5.32 10.48
CA ASN A 40 0.25 -4.96 11.88
C ASN A 40 -0.90 -3.96 12.05
N ARG A 41 -2.03 -4.44 12.58
CA ARG A 41 -3.24 -3.63 12.83
C ARG A 41 -2.98 -2.39 13.71
N ASN A 42 -2.07 -2.48 14.68
CA ASN A 42 -1.74 -1.33 15.53
C ASN A 42 -0.97 -0.26 14.74
N SER A 43 -0.05 -0.69 13.86
CA SER A 43 0.65 0.23 12.95
C SER A 43 -0.32 0.95 12.02
N ILE A 44 -1.29 0.21 11.45
CA ILE A 44 -2.35 0.78 10.61
C ILE A 44 -3.18 1.78 11.43
N SER A 45 -3.70 1.38 12.60
CA SER A 45 -4.53 2.25 13.44
C SER A 45 -3.82 3.53 13.85
N GLN A 46 -2.55 3.45 14.24
CA GLN A 46 -1.74 4.61 14.60
C GLN A 46 -1.51 5.53 13.40
N TYR A 47 -1.21 4.97 12.24
CA TYR A 47 -1.01 5.74 11.02
C TYR A 47 -2.28 6.46 10.58
N PHE A 48 -3.42 5.77 10.56
CA PHE A 48 -4.72 6.37 10.23
C PHE A 48 -5.13 7.45 11.23
N THR A 49 -4.86 7.27 12.52
CA THR A 49 -5.13 8.29 13.54
C THR A 49 -4.24 9.53 13.33
N LYS A 50 -2.97 9.33 13.01
CA LYS A 50 -1.98 10.41 12.83
C LYS A 50 -2.21 11.21 11.55
N GLU A 51 -2.36 10.51 10.43
CA GLU A 51 -2.37 11.13 9.10
C GLU A 51 -3.80 11.38 8.58
N SER A 52 -4.81 10.67 9.10
CA SER A 52 -6.24 10.84 8.74
C SER A 52 -6.48 11.00 7.23
N PRO A 53 -6.18 9.97 6.40
CA PRO A 53 -6.31 10.07 4.96
C PRO A 53 -7.78 10.20 4.50
N ASP A 54 -8.07 11.11 3.57
CA ASP A 54 -9.39 11.30 2.95
C ASP A 54 -9.71 10.19 1.94
N LEU A 55 -8.68 9.61 1.31
CA LEU A 55 -8.78 8.54 0.33
C LEU A 55 -7.62 7.56 0.49
N VAL A 56 -7.89 6.27 0.26
CA VAL A 56 -6.87 5.22 0.23
C VAL A 56 -6.83 4.59 -1.15
N ILE A 57 -5.63 4.55 -1.74
CA ILE A 57 -5.31 3.76 -2.93
C ILE A 57 -4.41 2.61 -2.46
N HIS A 58 -4.97 1.40 -2.43
CA HIS A 58 -4.26 0.21 -2.00
C HIS A 58 -3.60 -0.51 -3.17
N ALA A 59 -2.32 -0.22 -3.42
CA ALA A 59 -1.50 -0.89 -4.45
C ALA A 59 -0.39 -1.76 -3.85
N ALA A 60 -0.36 -1.92 -2.52
CA ALA A 60 0.56 -2.84 -1.87
C ALA A 60 0.14 -4.29 -2.11
N GLY A 61 1.10 -5.15 -2.40
CA GLY A 61 0.88 -6.57 -2.54
C GLY A 61 2.20 -7.32 -2.43
N LYS A 62 2.19 -8.44 -1.72
CA LYS A 62 3.28 -9.38 -1.71
C LYS A 62 3.18 -10.20 -2.99
N VAL A 63 4.20 -10.06 -3.83
CA VAL A 63 4.30 -10.75 -5.12
C VAL A 63 5.62 -11.52 -5.19
N GLY A 64 5.64 -12.57 -6.00
CA GLY A 64 6.85 -13.29 -6.38
C GLY A 64 6.85 -13.53 -7.89
N GLY A 65 8.03 -13.65 -8.51
CA GLY A 65 8.12 -14.11 -9.90
C GLY A 65 7.39 -15.45 -10.08
N ILE A 66 7.00 -15.76 -11.32
CA ILE A 66 6.09 -16.89 -11.67
C ILE A 66 6.43 -18.19 -10.90
N LEU A 67 7.73 -18.53 -10.84
CA LEU A 67 8.22 -19.73 -10.14
C LEU A 67 8.07 -19.67 -8.61
N LYS A 68 8.28 -18.50 -7.98
CA LYS A 68 8.10 -18.32 -6.53
C LYS A 68 6.63 -18.30 -6.14
N ASN A 69 5.76 -17.72 -6.98
CA ASN A 69 4.33 -17.73 -6.74
C ASN A 69 3.85 -19.20 -6.71
N SER A 70 4.19 -19.99 -7.73
CA SER A 70 3.77 -21.40 -7.84
C SER A 70 4.18 -22.29 -6.65
N ASN A 71 5.33 -22.03 -6.01
CA ASN A 71 5.83 -22.84 -4.88
C ASN A 71 5.46 -22.29 -3.50
N SER A 72 4.84 -21.11 -3.39
CA SER A 72 4.54 -20.46 -2.10
C SER A 72 3.21 -19.69 -2.11
N ASN A 73 2.28 -20.12 -2.96
CA ASN A 73 0.95 -19.52 -3.17
C ASN A 73 0.19 -19.26 -1.87
N TYR A 74 0.24 -20.18 -0.89
CA TYR A 74 -0.48 -20.02 0.38
C TYR A 74 0.00 -18.80 1.19
N ASN A 75 1.32 -18.60 1.30
CA ASN A 75 1.88 -17.48 2.06
C ASN A 75 1.59 -16.14 1.38
N PHE A 76 1.63 -16.09 0.04
CA PHE A 76 1.24 -14.88 -0.70
C PHE A 76 -0.24 -14.55 -0.49
N LEU A 77 -1.12 -15.55 -0.58
CA LEU A 77 -2.55 -15.38 -0.35
C LEU A 77 -2.82 -14.88 1.07
N LEU A 78 -2.20 -15.52 2.08
CA LEU A 78 -2.39 -15.17 3.47
C LEU A 78 -1.94 -13.73 3.75
N ASP A 79 -0.71 -13.37 3.37
CA ASP A 79 -0.18 -12.02 3.61
C ASP A 79 -1.03 -10.95 2.90
N ASN A 80 -1.41 -11.19 1.64
CA ASN A 80 -2.25 -10.26 0.89
C ASN A 80 -3.66 -10.12 1.50
N SER A 81 -4.21 -11.21 2.04
CA SER A 81 -5.51 -11.17 2.74
C SER A 81 -5.42 -10.39 4.06
N LEU A 82 -4.29 -10.48 4.75
CA LEU A 82 -4.06 -9.74 5.99
C LEU A 82 -3.78 -8.25 5.77
N MET A 83 -3.21 -7.88 4.62
CA MET A 83 -2.95 -6.49 4.24
C MET A 83 -4.18 -5.71 3.77
N ALA A 84 -5.35 -6.35 3.66
CA ALA A 84 -6.57 -5.67 3.22
C ALA A 84 -6.98 -4.55 4.21
N ILE A 85 -7.04 -3.32 3.69
CA ILE A 85 -7.41 -2.07 4.37
C ILE A 85 -8.55 -1.37 3.64
#